data_AF-A0AB35PMZ4-F1
#
_entry.id   AF-A0AB35PMZ4-F1
#
_cell.length_a   1.000
_cell.length_b   1.000
_cell.length_c   1.000
_cell.angle_alpha   90.00
_cell.angle_beta   90.00
_cell.angle_gamma   90.00
#
_symmetry.space_group_name_H-M   'P 1'
#
loop_
_entity.id
_entity.type
_entity.pdbx_description
1 polymer ?
#
loop_
_entity_poly.entity_id
_entity_poly.type
_entity_poly.pdbx_seq_one_letter_code
_entity_poly.pdbx_strand_id
1 'polypeptide(L)'
;MSYTCHLCGSVLQYHPEYITERPWFEPRHDTLTENGRQHCPYVNPVEKEVRRILKLRRYVADAQPVILRTDWHCSGCGNNYHGERYCVACGTGDLSHMPEEASR
;
A
#
# COMPACT_ATOMS: atom_id res chain seq x y z
N MET A 1 20.10 -0.40 11.40
CA MET A 1 19.41 -0.39 10.08
C MET A 1 18.00 -0.89 10.31
N SER A 2 16.98 -0.10 9.97
CA SER A 2 15.57 -0.47 10.06
C SER A 2 14.97 -0.54 8.67
N TYR A 3 14.11 -1.53 8.42
CA TYR A 3 13.33 -1.60 7.19
C TYR A 3 12.17 -0.62 7.28
N THR A 4 11.84 0.03 6.17
CA THR A 4 10.72 0.98 6.10
C THR A 4 9.80 0.63 4.94
N CYS A 5 8.52 0.87 5.13
CA CYS A 5 7.53 0.76 4.07
C CYS A 5 7.82 1.82 3.02
N HIS A 6 8.03 1.42 1.76
CA HIS A 6 8.27 2.37 0.68
C HIS A 6 7.04 3.23 0.33
N LEU A 7 5.88 2.89 0.90
CA LEU A 7 4.62 3.60 0.74
C LEU A 7 4.43 4.63 1.87
N CYS A 8 4.32 4.22 3.14
CA CYS A 8 4.04 5.14 4.26
C CYS A 8 5.28 5.61 5.03
N GLY A 9 6.44 5.03 4.75
CA GLY A 9 7.65 5.25 5.53
C GLY A 9 7.64 4.62 6.93
N SER A 10 6.58 3.87 7.31
CA SER A 10 6.52 3.23 8.63
C SER A 10 7.62 2.20 8.80
N VAL A 11 8.07 1.97 10.03
CA VAL A 11 9.05 0.93 10.31
C VAL A 11 8.39 -0.44 10.09
N LEU A 12 9.12 -1.36 9.48
CA LEU A 12 8.71 -2.74 9.29
C LEU A 12 9.50 -3.65 10.22
N GLN A 13 8.80 -4.58 10.85
CA GLN A 13 9.39 -5.70 11.56
C GLN A 13 9.60 -6.85 10.56
N TYR A 14 10.82 -7.35 10.47
CA TYR A 14 11.15 -8.53 9.67
C TYR A 14 10.90 -9.79 10.49
N HIS A 15 10.07 -10.68 9.95
CA HIS A 15 9.85 -12.03 10.46
C HIS A 15 10.67 -13.00 9.61
N PRO A 16 11.73 -13.62 10.16
CA PRO A 16 12.55 -14.56 9.41
C PRO A 16 11.78 -15.85 9.09
N GLU A 17 12.38 -16.71 8.29
CA GLU A 17 11.78 -18.01 7.97
C GLU A 17 11.62 -18.88 9.24
N TYR A 18 10.44 -19.47 9.39
CA TYR A 18 10.13 -20.48 10.39
C TYR A 18 9.66 -21.76 9.69
N ILE A 19 9.59 -22.88 10.43
CA ILE A 19 9.21 -24.19 9.88
C ILE A 19 7.86 -24.14 9.13
N THR A 20 6.94 -23.27 9.55
CA THR A 20 5.58 -23.15 9.01
C THR A 20 5.38 -21.93 8.11
N GLU A 21 6.33 -20.99 8.05
CA GLU A 21 6.13 -19.68 7.43
C GLU A 21 7.39 -19.20 6.70
N ARG A 22 7.19 -18.75 5.45
CA ARG A 22 8.24 -18.04 4.70
C ARG A 22 8.49 -16.66 5.33
N PRO A 23 9.67 -16.06 5.13
CA PRO A 23 9.95 -14.71 5.63
C PRO A 23 8.91 -13.68 5.15
N TRP A 24 8.51 -12.79 6.06
CA TRP A 24 7.55 -11.73 5.75
C TRP A 24 7.82 -10.46 6.59
N PHE A 25 7.19 -9.36 6.20
CA PHE A 25 7.32 -8.08 6.91
C PHE A 25 5.98 -7.67 7.51
N GLU A 26 6.03 -7.17 8.74
CA GLU A 26 4.88 -6.64 9.46
C GLU A 26 5.04 -5.13 9.69
N PRO A 27 4.02 -4.30 9.37
CA PRO A 27 4.04 -2.89 9.75
C PRO A 27 4.01 -2.72 11.27
N ARG A 28 4.95 -1.93 11.81
CA ARG A 28 4.91 -1.56 13.22
C ARG A 28 3.85 -0.49 13.48
N HIS A 29 2.77 -0.90 14.14
CA HIS A 29 1.61 -0.05 14.39
C HIS A 29 1.91 1.24 15.17
N ASP A 30 2.92 1.22 16.05
CA ASP A 30 3.36 2.38 16.82
C ASP A 30 4.09 3.43 15.99
N THR A 31 4.57 3.07 14.80
CA THR A 31 5.26 3.98 13.88
C THR A 31 4.39 4.45 12.71
N LEU A 32 3.14 3.99 12.64
CA LEU A 32 2.22 4.39 11.58
C LEU A 32 1.75 5.82 11.79
N THR A 33 1.85 6.62 10.74
CA THR A 33 1.15 7.90 10.64
C THR A 33 -0.34 7.66 10.45
N GLU A 34 -1.17 8.68 10.72
CA GLU A 34 -2.60 8.58 10.46
C GLU A 34 -2.90 8.30 8.99
N ASN A 35 -2.14 8.94 8.11
CA ASN A 35 -2.18 8.68 6.68
C ASN A 35 -1.85 7.22 6.34
N GLY A 36 -0.78 6.67 6.92
CA GLY A 36 -0.42 5.26 6.72
C GLY A 36 -1.50 4.31 7.21
N ARG A 37 -2.15 4.60 8.35
CA ARG A 37 -3.29 3.80 8.82
C ARG A 37 -4.46 3.80 7.84
N GLN A 38 -4.78 4.95 7.26
CA GLN A 38 -5.96 5.08 6.41
C GLN A 38 -5.71 4.68 4.96
N HIS A 39 -4.50 4.89 4.44
CA HIS A 39 -4.22 4.86 3.00
C HIS A 39 -3.05 3.95 2.61
N CYS A 40 -2.27 3.41 3.55
CA CYS A 40 -1.26 2.41 3.22
C CYS A 40 -1.95 1.10 2.84
N PRO A 41 -1.81 0.61 1.61
CA PRO A 41 -2.50 -0.60 1.18
C PRO A 41 -1.93 -1.87 1.85
N TYR A 42 -0.71 -1.83 2.39
CA TYR A 42 -0.16 -2.91 3.22
C TYR A 42 -0.77 -2.95 4.64
N VAL A 43 -1.35 -1.85 5.10
CA VAL A 43 -1.92 -1.70 6.45
C VAL A 43 -3.45 -1.79 6.41
N ASN A 44 -4.06 -1.12 5.43
CA ASN A 44 -5.50 -1.06 5.23
C ASN A 44 -5.84 -1.35 3.75
N PRO A 45 -5.82 -2.63 3.34
CA PRO A 45 -6.14 -3.01 1.97
C PRO A 45 -7.62 -2.76 1.68
N VAL A 46 -7.92 -2.19 0.51
CA VAL A 46 -9.31 -1.94 0.10
C VAL A 46 -10.03 -3.27 -0.12
N GLU A 47 -11.31 -3.39 0.25
CA GLU A 47 -12.07 -4.65 0.13
C GLU A 47 -11.96 -5.32 -1.24
N LYS A 48 -11.95 -4.52 -2.32
CA LYS A 48 -11.83 -5.02 -3.69
C LYS A 48 -10.49 -5.76 -3.90
N GLU A 49 -9.41 -5.27 -3.30
CA GLU A 49 -8.08 -5.89 -3.35
C GLU A 49 -8.06 -7.17 -2.50
N VAL A 50 -8.67 -7.16 -1.31
CA VAL A 50 -8.84 -8.35 -0.47
C VAL A 50 -9.61 -9.45 -1.21
N ARG A 51 -10.72 -9.11 -1.87
CA ARG A 51 -11.49 -10.07 -2.68
C ARG A 51 -10.68 -10.60 -3.85
N ARG A 52 -9.86 -9.76 -4.48
CA ARG A 52 -8.99 -10.16 -5.60
C ARG A 52 -7.92 -11.14 -5.14
N ILE A 53 -7.26 -10.87 -4.00
CA ILE A 53 -6.22 -11.77 -3.50
C ILE A 53 -6.78 -13.11 -3.04
N LEU A 54 -7.95 -13.13 -2.40
CA LEU A 54 -8.63 -14.37 -2.00
C LEU A 54 -9.04 -15.22 -3.21
N LYS A 55 -9.44 -14.60 -4.33
CA LYS A 55 -9.71 -15.32 -5.58
C LYS A 55 -8.42 -15.90 -6.18
N LEU A 56 -7.33 -15.14 -6.18
CA LEU A 56 -6.03 -15.60 -6.68
C LEU A 56 -5.47 -16.77 -5.88
N ARG A 57 -5.63 -16.74 -4.55
CA ARG A 57 -5.17 -17.81 -3.65
C ARG A 57 -5.79 -19.19 -3.90
N ARG A 58 -6.91 -19.26 -4.65
CA ARG A 58 -7.50 -20.53 -5.09
C ARG A 58 -6.64 -21.23 -6.16
N TYR A 59 -5.84 -20.48 -6.91
CA TYR A 59 -5.00 -21.00 -7.99
C TYR A 59 -3.52 -20.98 -7.61
N VAL A 60 -3.09 -20.00 -6.81
CA VAL A 60 -1.71 -19.80 -6.37
C VAL A 60 -1.73 -19.56 -4.87
N ALA A 61 -1.48 -20.59 -4.06
CA ALA A 61 -1.69 -20.56 -2.62
C ALA A 61 -0.92 -19.42 -1.91
N ASP A 62 0.25 -19.07 -2.43
CA ASP A 62 1.13 -18.02 -1.91
C ASP A 62 0.96 -16.66 -2.62
N ALA A 63 -0.15 -16.45 -3.35
CA ALA A 63 -0.45 -15.15 -3.92
C ALA A 63 -0.48 -14.07 -2.82
N GLN A 64 0.44 -13.10 -2.97
CA GLN A 64 0.51 -11.91 -2.13
C GLN A 64 -0.17 -10.72 -2.82
N PRO A 65 -0.73 -9.76 -2.05
CA PRO A 65 -1.27 -8.53 -2.63
C PRO A 65 -0.16 -7.81 -3.40
N VAL A 66 -0.24 -7.84 -4.73
CA VAL A 66 0.61 -6.97 -5.54
C VAL A 66 -0.09 -5.62 -5.55
N ILE A 67 0.31 -4.76 -4.62
CA ILE A 67 -0.10 -3.36 -4.61
C ILE A 67 0.68 -2.68 -5.74
N LEU A 68 0.07 -2.70 -6.91
CA LEU A 68 0.61 -2.14 -8.15
C LEU A 68 0.28 -0.66 -8.33
N ARG A 69 -0.51 -0.07 -7.43
CA ARG A 69 -1.08 1.26 -7.67
C ARG A 69 -0.35 2.32 -6.85
N THR A 70 0.86 2.61 -7.31
CA THR A 70 1.67 3.70 -6.80
C THR A 70 1.35 5.02 -7.47
N ASP A 71 0.65 5.02 -8.60
CA ASP A 71 0.55 6.21 -9.45
C ASP A 71 -0.75 6.96 -9.14
N TRP A 72 -0.59 8.16 -8.59
CA TRP A 72 -1.69 9.00 -8.13
C TRP A 72 -1.63 10.38 -8.80
N HIS A 73 -2.79 10.92 -9.13
CA HIS A 73 -2.99 12.31 -9.52
C HIS A 73 -3.74 13.04 -8.41
N CYS A 74 -3.22 14.16 -7.93
CA CYS A 74 -3.91 15.00 -6.96
C CYS A 74 -4.64 16.15 -7.67
N SER A 75 -5.98 16.16 -7.60
CA SER A 75 -6.80 17.27 -8.15
C SER A 75 -6.55 18.61 -7.44
N GLY A 76 -6.04 18.60 -6.21
CA GLY A 76 -5.80 19.81 -5.42
C GLY A 76 -4.57 20.61 -5.87
N CYS A 77 -3.51 19.93 -6.31
CA CYS A 77 -2.28 20.58 -6.77
C CYS A 77 -1.92 20.26 -8.24
N GLY A 78 -2.70 19.41 -8.91
CA GLY A 78 -2.48 19.00 -10.30
C GLY A 78 -1.26 18.08 -10.49
N ASN A 79 -0.59 17.65 -9.43
CA ASN A 79 0.63 16.85 -9.54
C ASN A 79 0.32 15.36 -9.62
N ASN A 80 1.03 14.68 -10.52
CA ASN A 80 1.20 13.24 -10.48
C ASN A 80 2.31 12.89 -9.51
N TYR A 81 2.12 11.83 -8.73
CA TYR A 81 3.11 11.39 -7.76
C TYR A 81 3.04 9.87 -7.54
N HIS A 82 4.14 9.32 -7.06
CA HIS A 82 4.30 7.89 -6.81
C HIS A 82 4.27 7.58 -5.30
N GLY A 83 3.65 6.48 -4.90
CA GLY A 83 3.62 5.99 -3.52
C GLY A 83 2.21 5.80 -2.99
N GLU A 84 1.94 6.29 -1.78
CA GLU A 84 0.61 6.18 -1.16
C GLU A 84 -0.40 7.15 -1.74
N ARG A 85 -1.68 6.90 -1.50
CA ARG A 85 -2.75 7.85 -1.82
C ARG A 85 -2.75 9.06 -0.85
N TYR A 86 -1.63 9.77 -0.78
CA TYR A 86 -1.45 10.97 0.01
C TYR A 86 -0.58 11.98 -0.71
N CYS A 87 -1.17 13.10 -1.12
CA CYS A 87 -0.43 14.17 -1.72
C CYS A 87 0.29 14.96 -0.61
N VAL A 88 1.62 14.85 -0.55
CA VAL A 88 2.45 15.58 0.43
C VAL A 88 2.27 17.10 0.31
N ALA A 89 2.06 17.60 -0.92
CA ALA A 89 1.85 19.04 -1.15
C ALA A 89 0.51 19.54 -0.59
N CYS A 90 -0.55 18.74 -0.67
CA CYS A 90 -1.89 19.11 -0.17
C CYS A 90 -2.14 18.65 1.27
N GLY A 91 -1.29 17.77 1.80
CA GLY A 91 -1.46 17.19 3.13
C GLY A 91 -2.70 16.29 3.28
N THR A 92 -3.28 15.81 2.17
CA THR A 92 -4.47 14.95 2.17
C THR A 92 -4.43 13.90 1.06
N GLY A 93 -5.07 12.75 1.32
CA GLY A 93 -5.33 11.72 0.33
C GLY A 93 -6.61 11.93 -0.47
N ASP A 94 -7.57 12.70 0.03
CA ASP A 94 -8.95 12.74 -0.48
C ASP A 94 -9.05 13.24 -1.92
N LEU A 95 -8.14 14.10 -2.32
CA LEU A 95 -8.06 14.67 -3.68
C LEU A 95 -7.25 13.80 -4.65
N SER A 96 -6.67 12.71 -4.14
CA SER A 96 -5.78 11.83 -4.88
C SER A 96 -6.56 10.65 -5.46
N HIS A 97 -6.55 10.58 -6.79
CA HIS A 97 -7.21 9.55 -7.57
C HIS A 97 -6.22 8.95 -8.56
N MET A 98 -6.56 7.77 -9.08
CA MET A 98 -5.74 7.17 -10.12
C MET A 98 -5.89 8.02 -11.37
N PRO A 99 -4.81 8.29 -12.12
CA PRO A 99 -4.94 8.75 -13.48
C PRO A 99 -5.79 7.69 -14.19
N GLU A 100 -7.00 8.04 -14.64
CA GLU A 100 -7.74 7.14 -15.52
C GLU A 100 -6.84 6.86 -16.74
N GLU A 101 -6.95 5.64 -17.28
CA GLU A 101 -6.43 5.28 -18.60
C GLU A 101 -7.06 6.25 -19.62
N ALA A 102 -6.49 7.45 -19.74
CA ALA A 102 -6.91 8.51 -20.64
C ALA A 102 -6.51 8.11 -22.07
N SER A 103 -7.13 7.06 -22.55
CA SER A 103 -7.11 6.54 -23.93
C SER A 103 -8.24 5.52 -24.08
N ARG A 104 -9.48 6.02 -24.02
CA ARG A 104 -10.60 5.44 -24.77
C ARG A 104 -11.24 6.51 -25.61
#